data_AF-A0A6J8CUX3-F1
#
_entry.id   AF-A0A6J8CUX3-F1
#
_cell.length_a   1.000
_cell.length_b   1.000
_cell.length_c   1.000
_cell.angle_alpha   90.00
_cell.angle_beta   90.00
_cell.angle_gamma   90.00
#
_symmetry.space_group_name_H-M   'P 1'
#
loop_
_entity.id
_entity.type
_entity.pdbx_description
1 polymer ?
#
loop_
_entity_poly.entity_id
_entity_poly.type
_entity_poly.pdbx_seq_one_letter_code
_entity_poly.pdbx_strand_id
1 'polypeptide(L)'
;MKELKEMMLGLTDSMNNMCVTQRIDSLEKNMSIEITQLIEEKVKVEINQVRQDFNDQLDNFKDQIKGLEAKVSTQDKSYSDVVKQNNCNVIILISLLCDGLKLRNVFIESVSRKKSHNSKPGVIIAAVSNGDQKRELMKAKRNLKDIHTFKDVFIENDLSYSERRNDANFRTLIRAFKQENQAFTMSGGRIVKVQHNNQSSVASGKSGEGKHNEFNVRNGHQNDGNNGQRQGFSNR
;
A
#
# COMPACT_ATOMS: atom_id res chain seq x y z
N MET A 1 -77.41 71.40 38.55
CA MET A 1 -76.30 72.16 37.91
C MET A 1 -74.92 71.58 38.21
N LYS A 2 -74.57 71.21 39.45
CA LYS A 2 -73.26 70.63 39.79
C LYS A 2 -73.00 69.26 39.13
N GLU A 3 -73.96 68.35 39.23
CA GLU A 3 -73.87 67.00 38.63
C GLU A 3 -73.72 67.03 37.10
N LEU A 4 -74.46 67.92 36.42
CA LEU A 4 -74.34 68.11 34.97
C LEU A 4 -72.93 68.57 34.56
N LYS A 5 -72.30 69.42 35.37
CA LYS A 5 -70.93 69.89 35.12
C LYS A 5 -69.90 68.79 35.30
N GLU A 6 -70.08 67.93 36.31
CA GLU A 6 -69.22 66.77 36.55
C GLU A 6 -69.36 65.71 35.43
N MET A 7 -70.58 65.45 34.95
CA MET A 7 -70.81 64.58 33.79
C MET A 7 -70.16 65.11 32.50
N MET A 8 -70.27 66.42 32.26
CA MET A 8 -69.65 67.07 31.09
C MET A 8 -68.11 67.01 31.14
N LEU A 9 -67.52 67.18 32.32
CA LEU A 9 -66.07 67.04 32.54
C LEU A 9 -65.61 65.59 32.28
N GLY A 10 -66.30 64.60 32.85
CA GLY A 10 -65.96 63.18 32.65
C GLY A 10 -66.07 62.73 31.19
N LEU A 11 -67.06 63.24 30.45
CA LEU A 11 -67.18 63.01 29.00
C LEU A 11 -66.03 63.64 28.22
N THR A 12 -65.63 64.85 28.58
CA THR A 12 -64.51 65.55 27.93
C THR A 12 -63.19 64.80 28.14
N ASP A 13 -62.94 64.34 29.38
CA ASP A 13 -61.75 63.56 29.71
C ASP A 13 -61.75 62.18 29.00
N SER A 14 -62.91 61.52 28.93
CA SER A 14 -63.06 60.26 28.21
C SER A 14 -62.79 60.41 26.71
N MET A 15 -63.32 61.47 26.07
CA MET A 15 -63.07 61.75 24.66
C MET A 15 -61.60 62.09 24.39
N ASN A 16 -60.97 62.87 25.27
CA ASN A 16 -59.55 63.19 25.17
C ASN A 16 -58.69 61.94 25.30
N ASN A 17 -58.98 61.07 26.26
CA ASN A 17 -58.25 59.82 26.44
C ASN A 17 -58.40 58.89 25.23
N MET A 18 -59.62 58.77 24.68
CA MET A 18 -59.87 57.95 23.49
C MET A 18 -59.08 58.46 22.26
N CYS A 19 -59.04 59.77 22.05
CA CYS A 19 -58.28 60.39 20.97
C CYS A 19 -56.76 60.16 21.14
N VAL A 20 -56.26 60.27 22.37
CA VAL A 20 -54.85 60.00 22.69
C VAL A 20 -54.51 58.54 22.46
N THR A 21 -55.34 57.59 22.93
CA THR A 21 -55.13 56.15 22.71
C THR A 21 -55.10 55.80 21.23
N GLN A 22 -56.06 56.28 20.43
CA GLN A 22 -56.07 56.03 18.98
C GLN A 22 -54.82 56.55 18.28
N ARG A 23 -54.30 57.70 18.73
CA ARG A 23 -53.07 58.28 18.18
C ARG A 23 -51.83 57.49 18.60
N ILE A 24 -51.77 56.99 19.84
CA ILE A 24 -50.71 56.09 20.30
C ILE A 24 -50.73 54.79 19.50
N ASP A 25 -51.88 54.14 19.36
CA ASP A 25 -52.02 52.89 18.60
C ASP A 25 -51.58 53.07 17.13
N SER A 26 -51.93 54.21 16.52
CA SER A 26 -51.49 54.53 15.17
C SER A 26 -49.98 54.75 15.08
N LEU A 27 -49.36 55.37 16.08
CA LEU A 27 -47.91 55.58 16.12
C LEU A 27 -47.18 54.26 16.32
N GLU A 28 -47.64 53.42 17.24
CA GLU A 28 -47.07 52.09 17.49
C GLU A 28 -47.13 51.22 16.24
N LYS A 29 -48.26 51.24 15.52
CA LYS A 29 -48.40 50.52 14.25
C LYS A 29 -47.42 51.03 13.19
N ASN A 30 -47.29 52.34 13.04
CA ASN A 30 -46.36 52.92 12.06
C ASN A 30 -44.90 52.59 12.39
N MET A 31 -44.52 52.70 13.67
CA MET A 31 -43.18 52.34 14.13
C MET A 31 -42.90 50.85 13.93
N SER A 32 -43.87 49.97 14.19
CA SER A 32 -43.73 48.53 13.98
C SER A 32 -43.48 48.19 12.50
N ILE A 33 -44.17 48.86 11.58
CA ILE A 33 -43.96 48.71 10.14
C ILE A 33 -42.55 49.15 9.74
N GLU A 34 -42.11 50.32 10.20
CA GLU A 34 -40.79 50.87 9.87
C GLU A 34 -39.65 50.00 10.42
N ILE A 35 -39.76 49.53 11.67
CA ILE A 35 -38.79 48.60 12.27
C ILE A 35 -38.72 47.31 11.46
N THR A 36 -39.87 46.76 11.05
CA THR A 36 -39.91 45.53 10.24
C THR A 36 -39.22 45.73 8.90
N GLN A 37 -39.48 46.84 8.21
CA GLN A 37 -38.83 47.17 6.93
C GLN A 37 -37.32 47.31 7.08
N LEU A 38 -36.84 48.00 8.12
CA LEU A 38 -35.41 48.17 8.38
C LEU A 38 -34.72 46.83 8.68
N ILE A 39 -35.38 45.92 9.41
CA ILE A 39 -34.86 44.58 9.68
C ILE A 39 -34.77 43.79 8.36
N GLU A 40 -35.80 43.81 7.53
CA GLU A 40 -35.82 43.11 6.24
C GLU A 40 -34.72 43.61 5.30
N GLU A 41 -34.55 44.93 5.18
CA GLU A 41 -33.48 45.51 4.37
C GLU A 41 -32.10 45.14 4.88
N LYS A 42 -31.87 45.23 6.19
CA LYS A 42 -30.58 44.88 6.79
C LYS A 42 -30.23 43.41 6.56
N VAL A 43 -31.18 42.51 6.81
CA VAL A 43 -30.99 41.06 6.58
C VAL A 43 -30.68 40.79 5.10
N LYS A 44 -31.36 41.46 4.18
CA LYS A 44 -31.13 41.31 2.73
C LYS A 44 -29.72 41.75 2.33
N VAL A 45 -29.22 42.86 2.88
CA VAL A 45 -27.86 43.35 2.63
C VAL A 45 -26.82 42.36 3.15
N GLU A 46 -26.98 41.88 4.39
CA GLU A 46 -26.04 40.92 4.99
C GLU A 46 -26.01 39.59 4.22
N ILE A 47 -27.16 39.07 3.80
CA ILE A 47 -27.22 37.85 2.98
C ILE A 47 -26.50 38.04 1.64
N ASN A 48 -26.66 39.19 0.99
CA ASN A 48 -26.00 39.47 -0.27
C ASN A 48 -24.49 39.59 -0.10
N GLN A 49 -24.01 40.21 0.97
CA GLN A 49 -22.58 40.28 1.28
C GLN A 49 -21.98 38.89 1.48
N VAL A 50 -22.62 38.05 2.31
CA VAL A 50 -22.15 36.68 2.55
C VAL A 50 -22.10 35.85 1.26
N ARG A 51 -23.10 36.02 0.38
CA ARG A 51 -23.11 35.35 -0.93
C ARG A 51 -21.95 35.79 -1.81
N GLN A 52 -21.65 37.09 -1.83
CA GLN A 52 -20.54 37.63 -2.61
C GLN A 52 -19.19 37.08 -2.11
N ASP A 53 -18.95 37.13 -0.80
CA ASP A 53 -17.73 36.62 -0.19
C ASP A 53 -17.53 35.12 -0.49
N PHE A 54 -18.61 34.33 -0.48
CA PHE A 54 -18.57 32.90 -0.84
C PHE A 54 -18.18 32.68 -2.30
N ASN A 55 -18.70 33.50 -3.22
CA ASN A 55 -18.39 33.37 -4.64
C ASN A 55 -16.92 33.74 -4.91
N ASP A 56 -16.42 34.80 -4.27
CA ASP A 56 -15.02 35.21 -4.40
C ASP A 56 -14.07 34.11 -3.90
N GLN A 57 -14.42 33.44 -2.80
CA GLN A 57 -13.68 32.27 -2.31
C GLN A 57 -13.73 31.09 -3.30
N LEU A 58 -14.90 30.80 -3.87
CA LEU A 58 -15.04 29.73 -4.86
C LEU A 58 -14.20 29.98 -6.10
N ASP A 59 -14.14 31.22 -6.59
CA ASP A 59 -13.33 31.56 -7.75
C ASP A 59 -11.84 31.46 -7.46
N ASN A 60 -11.39 31.87 -6.26
CA ASN A 60 -10.03 31.60 -5.80
C ASN A 60 -9.71 30.10 -5.76
N PHE A 61 -10.61 29.26 -5.25
CA PHE A 61 -10.40 27.80 -5.26
C PHE A 61 -10.35 27.22 -6.68
N LYS A 62 -11.19 27.69 -7.60
CA LYS A 62 -11.11 27.27 -9.01
C LYS A 62 -9.77 27.61 -9.65
N ASP A 63 -9.25 28.80 -9.37
CA ASP A 63 -7.96 29.22 -9.91
C ASP A 63 -6.80 28.41 -9.31
N GLN A 64 -6.88 28.07 -8.02
CA GLN A 64 -5.92 27.14 -7.40
C GLN A 64 -5.97 25.75 -8.04
N ILE A 65 -7.17 25.20 -8.30
CA ILE A 65 -7.34 23.91 -8.97
C ILE A 65 -6.74 23.95 -10.38
N LYS A 66 -7.05 24.98 -11.19
CA LYS A 66 -6.44 25.15 -12.52
C LYS A 66 -4.93 25.22 -12.46
N GLY A 67 -4.39 25.93 -11.46
CA GLY A 67 -2.94 26.01 -11.23
C GLY A 67 -2.31 24.66 -10.89
N LEU A 68 -3.01 23.82 -10.12
CA LEU A 68 -2.59 22.45 -9.83
C LEU A 68 -2.69 21.54 -11.05
N GLU A 69 -3.77 21.63 -11.83
CA GLU A 69 -3.95 20.87 -13.08
C GLU A 69 -2.83 21.17 -14.09
N ALA A 70 -2.44 22.44 -14.24
CA ALA A 70 -1.32 22.83 -15.09
C ALA A 70 0.03 22.25 -14.61
N LYS A 71 0.24 22.17 -13.28
CA LYS A 71 1.43 21.55 -12.69
C LYS A 71 1.45 20.03 -12.87
N VAL A 72 0.30 19.38 -12.79
CA VAL A 72 0.17 17.93 -13.05
C VAL A 72 0.40 17.62 -14.53
N SER A 73 -0.19 18.40 -15.43
CA SER A 73 -0.04 18.22 -16.89
C SER A 73 1.40 18.40 -17.38
N THR A 74 2.20 19.23 -16.72
CA THR A 74 3.63 19.42 -17.05
C THR A 74 4.53 18.30 -16.52
N GLN A 75 4.09 17.49 -15.55
CA GLN A 75 4.80 16.27 -15.10
C GLN A 75 4.47 15.01 -15.92
N ASP A 76 3.42 15.04 -16.74
CA ASP A 76 2.78 13.83 -17.25
C ASP A 76 3.42 13.19 -18.49
N LYS A 77 4.36 13.88 -19.16
CA LYS A 77 5.04 13.30 -20.34
C LYS A 77 6.11 12.25 -20.00
N SER A 78 6.50 12.14 -18.73
CA SER A 78 7.52 11.17 -18.27
C SER A 78 6.92 10.04 -17.39
N TYR A 79 5.75 10.28 -16.77
CA TYR A 79 5.12 9.35 -15.83
C TYR A 79 4.18 8.32 -16.48
N SER A 80 3.53 8.66 -17.60
CA SER A 80 2.54 7.77 -18.25
C SER A 80 3.13 6.44 -18.72
N ASP A 81 4.38 6.45 -19.20
CA ASP A 81 5.06 5.24 -19.67
C ASP A 81 5.51 4.33 -18.52
N VAL A 82 5.88 4.93 -17.38
CA VAL A 82 6.29 4.22 -16.17
C VAL A 82 5.09 3.51 -15.53
N VAL A 83 3.93 4.19 -15.45
CA VAL A 83 2.70 3.59 -14.86
C VAL A 83 2.17 2.45 -15.73
N LYS A 84 2.16 2.60 -17.07
CA LYS A 84 1.75 1.53 -17.98
C LYS A 84 2.70 0.31 -17.91
N GLN A 85 4.01 0.53 -17.84
CA GLN A 85 4.98 -0.56 -17.67
C GLN A 85 4.86 -1.26 -16.32
N ASN A 86 4.60 -0.51 -15.23
CA ASN A 86 4.44 -1.11 -13.91
C ASN A 86 3.20 -2.01 -13.86
N ASN A 87 2.08 -1.58 -14.46
CA ASN A 87 0.86 -2.39 -14.52
C ASN A 87 1.06 -3.67 -15.34
N CYS A 88 1.76 -3.63 -16.48
CA CYS A 88 1.99 -4.85 -17.27
C CYS A 88 2.92 -5.85 -16.56
N ASN A 89 3.93 -5.36 -15.82
CA ASN A 89 4.81 -6.21 -15.03
C ASN A 89 4.07 -6.90 -13.88
N VAL A 90 3.17 -6.17 -13.20
CA VAL A 90 2.34 -6.73 -12.13
C VAL A 90 1.41 -7.81 -12.66
N ILE A 91 0.75 -7.59 -13.82
CA ILE A 91 -0.13 -8.59 -14.45
C ILE A 91 0.65 -9.86 -14.80
N ILE A 92 1.82 -9.73 -15.45
CA ILE A 92 2.68 -10.87 -15.80
C ILE A 92 3.08 -11.65 -14.54
N LEU A 93 3.45 -10.95 -13.47
CA LEU A 93 3.87 -11.58 -12.24
C LEU A 93 2.72 -12.31 -11.53
N ILE A 94 1.52 -11.73 -11.52
CA ILE A 94 0.32 -12.39 -10.97
C ILE A 94 0.00 -13.67 -11.75
N SER A 95 0.04 -13.63 -13.09
CA SER A 95 -0.17 -14.83 -13.91
C SER A 95 0.91 -15.88 -13.64
N LEU A 96 2.18 -15.49 -13.52
CA LEU A 96 3.26 -16.42 -13.16
C LEU A 96 3.01 -17.08 -11.78
N LEU A 97 2.56 -16.31 -10.78
CA LEU A 97 2.29 -16.83 -9.44
C LEU A 97 1.09 -17.78 -9.43
N CYS A 98 -0.04 -17.34 -9.99
CA CYS A 98 -1.30 -18.09 -9.95
C CYS A 98 -1.34 -19.26 -10.95
N ASP A 99 -0.92 -19.02 -12.19
CA ASP A 99 -1.01 -20.00 -13.26
C ASP A 99 0.23 -20.90 -13.30
N GLY A 100 1.41 -20.28 -13.17
CA GLY A 100 2.70 -20.98 -13.22
C GLY A 100 3.05 -21.71 -11.92
N LEU A 101 3.03 -21.01 -10.80
CA LEU A 101 3.51 -21.56 -9.52
C LEU A 101 2.40 -22.16 -8.65
N LYS A 102 1.13 -21.91 -9.00
CA LYS A 102 -0.05 -22.26 -8.18
C LYS A 102 -0.01 -21.66 -6.77
N LEU A 103 0.62 -20.49 -6.62
CA LEU A 103 0.74 -19.75 -5.38
C LEU A 103 -0.25 -18.59 -5.39
N ARG A 104 -1.33 -18.71 -4.62
CA ARG A 104 -2.37 -17.68 -4.49
C ARG A 104 -2.17 -16.73 -3.29
N ASN A 105 -1.34 -17.13 -2.34
CA ASN A 105 -1.16 -16.44 -1.05
C ASN A 105 0.20 -15.71 -0.95
N VAL A 106 0.79 -15.37 -2.10
CA VAL A 106 2.05 -14.61 -2.17
C VAL A 106 1.72 -13.16 -2.48
N PHE A 107 2.12 -12.25 -1.59
CA PHE A 107 1.87 -10.82 -1.73
C PHE A 107 3.13 -10.12 -2.25
N ILE A 108 2.95 -9.30 -3.27
CA ILE A 108 4.01 -8.55 -3.92
C ILE A 108 3.91 -7.09 -3.51
N GLU A 109 4.97 -6.57 -2.89
CA GLU A 109 5.02 -5.20 -2.38
C GLU A 109 5.44 -4.20 -3.46
N SER A 110 6.39 -4.61 -4.30
CA SER A 110 6.86 -3.77 -5.40
C SER A 110 7.33 -4.62 -6.56
N VAL A 111 7.18 -4.07 -7.76
CA VAL A 111 7.66 -4.67 -9.01
C VAL A 111 8.34 -3.59 -9.82
N SER A 112 9.53 -3.90 -10.33
CA SER A 112 10.26 -3.06 -11.26
C SER A 112 10.88 -3.90 -12.36
N ARG A 113 11.10 -3.31 -13.53
CA ARG A 113 11.84 -3.96 -14.63
C ARG A 113 13.12 -3.20 -14.89
N LYS A 114 14.26 -3.88 -14.83
CA LYS A 114 15.55 -3.33 -15.27
C LYS A 114 15.51 -3.06 -16.78
N LYS A 115 16.27 -2.07 -17.26
CA LYS A 115 16.33 -1.76 -18.69
C LYS A 115 16.78 -2.98 -19.50
N SER A 116 16.17 -3.16 -20.67
CA SER A 116 16.62 -4.15 -21.66
C SER A 116 18.04 -3.83 -22.13
N HIS A 117 18.84 -4.86 -22.40
CA HIS A 117 20.21 -4.71 -22.87
C HIS A 117 20.49 -5.74 -23.98
N ASN A 118 21.13 -5.32 -25.08
CA ASN A 118 21.48 -6.18 -26.22
C ASN A 118 20.30 -7.04 -26.72
N SER A 119 19.15 -6.41 -26.99
CA SER A 119 17.92 -7.08 -27.45
C SER A 119 17.36 -8.14 -26.50
N LYS A 120 17.90 -8.26 -25.28
CA LYS A 120 17.34 -9.13 -24.24
C LYS A 120 16.31 -8.37 -23.42
N PRO A 121 15.17 -9.00 -23.09
CA PRO A 121 14.18 -8.37 -22.24
C PRO A 121 14.79 -8.00 -20.89
N GLY A 122 14.34 -6.87 -20.35
CA GLY A 122 14.70 -6.43 -19.02
C GLY A 122 14.30 -7.42 -17.94
N VAL A 123 15.14 -7.60 -16.93
CA VAL A 123 14.85 -8.48 -15.77
C VAL A 123 13.81 -7.83 -14.88
N ILE A 124 12.77 -8.58 -14.50
CA ILE A 124 11.77 -8.15 -13.52
C ILE A 124 12.29 -8.45 -12.12
N ILE A 125 12.25 -7.45 -11.24
CA ILE A 125 12.59 -7.55 -9.82
C ILE A 125 11.31 -7.31 -9.04
N ALA A 126 10.96 -8.27 -8.18
CA ALA A 126 9.80 -8.18 -7.32
C ALA A 126 10.22 -8.31 -5.85
N ALA A 127 9.69 -7.42 -5.01
CA ALA A 127 9.76 -7.54 -3.56
C ALA A 127 8.52 -8.31 -3.06
N VAL A 128 8.75 -9.31 -2.22
CA VAL A 128 7.72 -10.17 -1.64
C VAL A 128 7.60 -9.79 -0.16
N SER A 129 6.37 -9.79 0.38
CA SER A 129 6.10 -9.24 1.71
C SER A 129 6.84 -9.91 2.87
N ASN A 130 7.19 -11.19 2.75
CA ASN A 130 7.94 -11.87 3.80
C ASN A 130 8.89 -12.97 3.27
N GLY A 131 9.85 -13.34 4.12
CA GLY A 131 10.85 -14.35 3.81
C GLY A 131 10.28 -15.77 3.62
N ASP A 132 9.14 -16.07 4.25
CA ASP A 132 8.48 -17.37 4.14
C ASP A 132 7.83 -17.57 2.77
N GLN A 133 7.13 -16.55 2.26
CA GLN A 133 6.58 -16.50 0.90
C GLN A 133 7.70 -16.53 -0.13
N LYS A 134 8.80 -15.79 0.10
CA LYS A 134 9.99 -15.89 -0.76
C LYS A 134 10.53 -17.33 -0.79
N ARG A 135 10.62 -18.00 0.36
CA ARG A 135 11.08 -19.39 0.45
C ARG A 135 10.13 -20.35 -0.27
N GLU A 136 8.82 -20.17 -0.13
CA GLU A 136 7.79 -20.96 -0.82
C GLU A 136 7.89 -20.80 -2.34
N LEU A 137 7.97 -19.56 -2.82
CA LEU A 137 8.16 -19.21 -4.22
C LEU A 137 9.43 -19.87 -4.79
N MET A 138 10.55 -19.78 -4.07
CA MET A 138 11.82 -20.38 -4.50
C MET A 138 11.80 -21.91 -4.50
N LYS A 139 10.94 -22.55 -3.71
CA LYS A 139 10.71 -24.01 -3.77
C LYS A 139 9.81 -24.38 -4.95
N ALA A 140 8.75 -23.60 -5.20
CA ALA A 140 7.78 -23.85 -6.26
C ALA A 140 8.36 -23.64 -7.67
N LYS A 141 9.39 -22.79 -7.82
CA LYS A 141 9.99 -22.45 -9.11
C LYS A 141 10.42 -23.65 -9.98
N ARG A 142 10.71 -24.80 -9.36
CA ARG A 142 11.08 -26.02 -10.09
C ARG A 142 9.94 -26.55 -10.97
N ASN A 143 8.70 -26.27 -10.60
CA ASN A 143 7.49 -26.70 -11.30
C ASN A 143 7.21 -25.88 -12.57
N LEU A 144 7.89 -24.75 -12.78
CA LEU A 144 7.68 -23.90 -13.97
C LEU A 144 8.04 -24.59 -15.27
N LYS A 145 9.01 -25.52 -15.23
CA LYS A 145 9.49 -26.24 -16.42
C LYS A 145 8.43 -27.14 -17.05
N ASP A 146 7.43 -27.54 -16.25
CA ASP A 146 6.37 -28.44 -16.69
C ASP A 146 5.22 -27.69 -17.40
N ILE A 147 5.23 -26.36 -17.35
CA ILE A 147 4.17 -25.52 -17.91
C ILE A 147 4.69 -24.82 -19.16
N HIS A 148 4.10 -25.13 -20.32
CA HIS A 148 4.57 -24.66 -21.63
C HIS A 148 4.76 -23.14 -21.70
N THR A 149 3.82 -22.37 -21.15
CA THR A 149 3.85 -20.91 -21.13
C THR A 149 5.02 -20.31 -20.32
N PHE A 150 5.51 -21.03 -19.31
CA PHE A 150 6.54 -20.52 -18.37
C PHE A 150 7.84 -21.31 -18.41
N LYS A 151 7.99 -22.22 -19.39
CA LYS A 151 9.13 -23.14 -19.47
C LYS A 151 10.49 -22.43 -19.50
N ASP A 152 10.54 -21.26 -20.14
CA ASP A 152 11.76 -20.46 -20.31
C ASP A 152 11.87 -19.31 -19.28
N VAL A 153 11.02 -19.31 -18.25
CA VAL A 153 11.06 -18.33 -17.17
C VAL A 153 11.98 -18.82 -16.06
N PHE A 154 12.99 -18.01 -15.73
CA PHE A 154 13.93 -18.28 -14.65
C PHE A 154 13.68 -17.35 -13.48
N ILE A 155 13.56 -17.93 -12.29
CA ILE A 155 13.44 -17.19 -11.03
C ILE A 155 14.69 -17.42 -10.18
N GLU A 156 15.34 -16.32 -9.81
CA GLU A 156 16.53 -16.31 -8.98
C GLU A 156 16.39 -15.30 -7.83
N ASN A 157 17.22 -15.46 -6.81
CA ASN A 157 17.34 -14.45 -5.77
C ASN A 157 18.04 -13.22 -6.35
N ASP A 158 17.53 -12.03 -6.06
CA ASP A 158 18.36 -10.83 -6.26
C ASP A 158 19.47 -10.84 -5.21
N LEU A 159 20.70 -10.78 -5.71
CA LEU A 159 21.93 -10.79 -4.94
C LEU A 159 22.65 -9.47 -5.15
N SER A 160 23.41 -9.02 -4.16
CA SER A 160 24.29 -7.86 -4.34
C SER A 160 25.37 -8.14 -5.39
N TYR A 161 26.03 -7.08 -5.88
CA TYR A 161 27.10 -7.22 -6.86
C TYR A 161 28.26 -8.08 -6.34
N SER A 162 28.67 -7.88 -5.08
CA SER A 162 29.72 -8.66 -4.43
C SER A 162 29.35 -10.13 -4.32
N GLU A 163 28.12 -10.44 -3.90
CA GLU A 163 27.62 -11.82 -3.80
C GLU A 163 27.57 -12.51 -5.17
N ARG A 164 27.08 -11.82 -6.22
CA ARG A 164 27.09 -12.38 -7.60
C ARG A 164 28.49 -12.68 -8.08
N ARG A 165 29.45 -11.77 -7.84
CA ARG A 165 30.86 -11.97 -8.22
C ARG A 165 31.47 -13.16 -7.48
N ASN A 166 31.18 -13.27 -6.18
CA ASN A 166 31.64 -14.40 -5.38
C ASN A 166 31.02 -15.72 -5.88
N ASP A 167 29.72 -15.76 -6.14
CA ASP A 167 29.04 -16.96 -6.68
C ASP A 167 29.64 -17.39 -8.03
N ALA A 168 29.94 -16.45 -8.92
CA ALA A 168 30.60 -16.73 -10.20
C ALA A 168 32.01 -17.31 -10.01
N ASN A 169 32.82 -16.72 -9.13
CA ASN A 169 34.16 -17.23 -8.83
C ASN A 169 34.11 -18.64 -8.25
N PHE A 170 33.22 -18.89 -7.28
CA PHE A 170 33.05 -20.21 -6.67
C PHE A 170 32.57 -21.26 -7.68
N ARG A 171 31.64 -20.91 -8.59
CA ARG A 171 31.22 -21.82 -9.66
C ARG A 171 32.39 -22.20 -10.58
N THR A 172 33.27 -21.26 -10.90
CA THR A 172 34.48 -21.54 -11.70
C THR A 172 35.41 -22.49 -10.96
N LEU A 173 35.67 -22.24 -9.67
CA LEU A 173 36.49 -23.13 -8.85
C LEU A 173 35.89 -24.54 -8.76
N ILE A 174 34.59 -24.65 -8.48
CA ILE A 174 33.91 -25.95 -8.41
C ILE A 174 33.95 -26.67 -9.76
N ARG A 175 33.83 -25.98 -10.89
CA ARG A 175 33.98 -26.62 -12.21
C ARG A 175 35.40 -27.15 -12.44
N ALA A 176 36.42 -26.43 -12.01
CA ALA A 176 37.80 -26.92 -12.06
C ALA A 176 37.99 -28.16 -11.18
N PHE A 177 37.45 -28.16 -9.95
CA PHE A 177 37.51 -29.32 -9.05
C PHE A 177 36.64 -30.50 -9.50
N LYS A 178 35.55 -30.25 -10.24
CA LYS A 178 34.64 -31.28 -10.75
C LYS A 178 35.26 -32.22 -11.79
N GLN A 179 36.43 -31.89 -12.33
CA GLN A 179 37.19 -32.83 -13.16
C GLN A 179 37.67 -34.06 -12.36
N GLU A 180 37.74 -33.97 -11.03
CA GLU A 180 38.26 -35.07 -10.19
C GLU A 180 37.21 -35.72 -9.27
N ASN A 181 36.13 -35.04 -8.85
CA ASN A 181 35.07 -35.65 -8.02
C ASN A 181 33.73 -34.87 -8.08
N GLN A 182 32.64 -35.51 -8.51
CA GLN A 182 31.30 -34.91 -8.73
C GLN A 182 30.55 -34.48 -7.44
N ALA A 183 31.22 -34.40 -6.30
CA ALA A 183 30.58 -34.37 -4.99
C ALA A 183 30.03 -33.01 -4.55
N PHE A 184 30.21 -31.90 -5.27
CA PHE A 184 29.86 -30.56 -4.76
C PHE A 184 29.06 -29.68 -5.74
N THR A 185 28.13 -28.89 -5.22
CA THR A 185 27.32 -27.89 -5.95
C THR A 185 27.18 -26.60 -5.15
N MET A 186 26.80 -25.50 -5.80
CA MET A 186 26.52 -24.23 -5.13
C MET A 186 25.03 -24.10 -4.79
N SER A 187 24.72 -23.65 -3.57
CA SER A 187 23.38 -23.22 -3.15
C SER A 187 23.48 -21.96 -2.31
N GLY A 188 22.96 -20.83 -2.82
CA GLY A 188 22.93 -19.55 -2.10
C GLY A 188 24.30 -19.06 -1.62
N GLY A 189 25.33 -19.14 -2.47
CA GLY A 189 26.69 -18.72 -2.13
C GLY A 189 27.48 -19.71 -1.25
N ARG A 190 26.92 -20.90 -0.93
CA ARG A 190 27.59 -21.95 -0.16
C ARG A 190 27.89 -23.17 -1.02
N ILE A 191 29.02 -23.83 -0.75
CA ILE A 191 29.36 -25.13 -1.32
C ILE A 191 28.61 -26.21 -0.53
N VAL A 192 27.84 -27.03 -1.24
CA VAL A 192 27.03 -28.11 -0.67
C VAL A 192 27.45 -29.43 -1.31
N LYS A 193 27.61 -30.48 -0.50
CA LYS A 193 27.90 -31.83 -1.01
C LYS A 193 26.64 -32.42 -1.68
N VAL A 194 26.75 -32.85 -2.94
CA VAL A 194 25.70 -33.57 -3.64
C VAL A 194 25.64 -34.99 -3.06
N GLN A 195 24.56 -35.30 -2.33
CA GLN A 195 24.27 -36.68 -1.94
C GLN A 195 23.68 -37.39 -3.17
N HIS A 196 24.45 -38.29 -3.78
CA HIS A 196 23.88 -39.27 -4.69
C HIS A 196 23.06 -40.26 -3.86
N ASN A 197 21.75 -40.02 -3.74
CA ASN A 197 20.84 -41.10 -3.35
C ASN A 197 20.82 -42.10 -4.51
N ASN A 198 21.64 -43.15 -4.39
CA ASN A 198 21.53 -44.34 -5.22
C ASN A 198 20.19 -45.03 -4.92
N GLN A 199 19.11 -44.52 -5.48
CA GLN A 199 17.88 -45.29 -5.65
C GLN A 199 17.97 -46.03 -6.98
N SER A 200 18.67 -47.17 -6.96
CA SER A 200 18.39 -48.26 -7.87
C SER A 200 17.02 -48.84 -7.52
N SER A 201 15.94 -48.23 -8.04
CA SER A 201 14.63 -48.87 -8.06
C SER A 201 14.51 -49.67 -9.35
N VAL A 202 15.02 -50.90 -9.31
CA VAL A 202 14.60 -51.96 -10.21
C VAL A 202 13.14 -52.26 -9.89
N ALA A 203 12.31 -52.25 -10.93
CA ALA A 203 10.91 -52.63 -10.86
C ALA A 203 10.75 -54.13 -10.57
N SER A 204 10.12 -54.46 -9.45
CA SER A 204 9.29 -55.65 -9.22
C SER A 204 8.63 -55.45 -7.85
N GLY A 205 7.33 -55.19 -7.72
CA GLY A 205 6.27 -56.15 -7.97
C GLY A 205 5.93 -56.92 -6.68
N LYS A 206 4.73 -56.66 -6.14
CA LYS A 206 3.94 -57.44 -5.16
C LYS A 206 4.20 -57.30 -3.64
N SER A 207 3.23 -56.63 -3.01
CA SER A 207 2.44 -57.01 -1.82
C SER A 207 3.09 -57.63 -0.56
N GLY A 208 2.75 -57.04 0.60
CA GLY A 208 2.88 -57.63 1.94
C GLY A 208 3.22 -56.54 2.96
N GLU A 209 2.24 -55.94 3.63
CA GLU A 209 1.87 -56.24 5.03
C GLU A 209 2.89 -55.77 6.07
N GLY A 210 2.39 -55.08 7.12
CA GLY A 210 3.01 -55.17 8.45
C GLY A 210 3.56 -53.88 9.06
N LYS A 211 2.65 -53.10 9.66
CA LYS A 211 2.65 -52.58 11.04
C LYS A 211 3.89 -51.93 11.70
N HIS A 212 3.54 -50.99 12.59
CA HIS A 212 4.26 -50.41 13.74
C HIS A 212 5.15 -49.19 13.50
N ASN A 213 4.52 -48.01 13.69
CA ASN A 213 5.20 -46.81 14.18
C ASN A 213 5.55 -47.02 15.65
N GLU A 214 6.84 -47.18 15.95
CA GLU A 214 7.36 -46.96 17.30
C GLU A 214 7.93 -45.55 17.41
N PHE A 215 7.28 -44.79 18.28
CA PHE A 215 7.86 -43.68 19.02
C PHE A 215 9.23 -44.07 19.57
N ASN A 216 10.24 -43.22 19.39
CA ASN A 216 11.36 -43.21 20.32
C ASN A 216 11.66 -41.78 20.77
N VAL A 217 11.16 -41.49 21.97
CA VAL A 217 11.57 -40.41 22.86
C VAL A 217 12.55 -41.02 23.85
N ARG A 218 13.78 -40.49 23.93
CA ARG A 218 14.70 -40.47 25.10
C ARG A 218 16.07 -39.99 24.60
N ASN A 219 16.63 -38.87 25.05
CA ASN A 219 17.11 -38.46 26.38
C ASN A 219 18.64 -38.50 26.41
N GLY A 220 19.24 -37.43 26.94
CA GLY A 220 20.28 -37.60 27.95
C GLY A 220 21.69 -37.10 27.63
N HIS A 221 22.07 -36.07 28.41
CA HIS A 221 23.41 -35.78 28.96
C HIS A 221 24.51 -35.27 28.02
N GLN A 222 25.08 -34.08 28.27
CA GLN A 222 26.15 -33.79 29.27
C GLN A 222 27.29 -34.81 29.09
N ASN A 223 28.55 -34.45 28.84
CA ASN A 223 29.32 -33.49 29.60
C ASN A 223 30.72 -33.32 28.97
N ASP A 224 31.44 -32.34 29.50
CA ASP A 224 32.90 -32.24 29.60
C ASP A 224 33.72 -31.77 28.39
N GLY A 225 34.47 -30.72 28.69
CA GLY A 225 35.34 -30.00 27.78
C GLY A 225 36.67 -30.68 27.56
N ASN A 226 37.46 -30.09 26.67
CA ASN A 226 38.89 -30.22 26.78
C ASN A 226 39.59 -28.95 26.29
N ASN A 227 40.46 -28.46 27.18
CA ASN A 227 41.42 -27.39 26.98
C ASN A 227 42.51 -27.86 26.01
N GLY A 228 42.79 -27.07 24.97
CA GLY A 228 43.93 -27.27 24.08
C GLY A 228 44.66 -25.95 23.87
N GLN A 229 45.73 -25.76 24.65
CA GLN A 229 46.65 -24.63 24.60
C GLN A 229 47.42 -24.54 23.27
N ARG A 230 47.92 -23.31 22.99
CA ARG A 230 49.24 -22.98 22.39
C ARG A 230 49.37 -23.28 20.88
N GLN A 231 50.00 -22.49 20.00
CA GLN A 231 51.06 -21.45 20.06
C GLN A 231 50.74 -20.45 18.91
N GLY A 232 50.93 -19.14 19.01
CA GLY A 232 52.23 -18.48 19.12
C GLY A 232 52.97 -18.49 17.78
N PHE A 233 52.74 -17.51 16.89
CA PHE A 233 53.74 -17.08 15.91
C PHE A 233 53.70 -15.57 15.70
N SER A 234 54.91 -15.02 15.85
CA SER A 234 55.35 -13.64 15.74
C SER A 234 55.43 -13.18 14.29
N ASN A 235 55.30 -11.86 14.13
CA ASN A 235 55.64 -11.06 12.96
C ASN A 235 56.95 -11.46 12.25
N ARG A 236 56.91 -11.38 10.93
CA ARG A 236 57.85 -10.62 10.10
C ARG A 236 57.13 -10.08 8.87
#